data_AF-A0A0H4CAN7-F1
#
_entry.id   AF-A0A0H4CAN7-F1
#
_cell.length_a   1.000
_cell.length_b   1.000
_cell.length_c   1.000
_cell.angle_alpha   90.00
_cell.angle_beta   90.00
_cell.angle_gamma   90.00
#
_symmetry.space_group_name_H-M   'P 1'
#
loop_
_entity.id
_entity.type
_entity.pdbx_description
1 polymer ?
#
loop_
_entity_poly.entity_id
_entity_poly.type
_entity_poly.pdbx_seq_one_letter_code
_entity_poly.pdbx_strand_id
1 'polypeptide(L)'
;MQIQDTHGLRVAVVSVQEARETDWETWRGRVAVVRVSDPPEAAWPALRAAGFLPKPSWLTWIAGTGDSEEEFLRGLHRKERQSVQAARRHAAAEELRVEVLPLTEPLLAEFLRLYEQQMGRMRQALPVAVQQRDQLREASAGLFAVCARRAGTLVGACLSQRLPEADLVRLRFSAVDERSRSHSLARVLYMAAVGHARELGFGQVSLGNDPNLYGHVVEAGLFAFKTRLGFRPVPSQSVHPHRGDDSADLVLGGRQLADPALLLSYPEPAEASSAEAGALRLELFSATAGPDARRYTGSYGGEVRVHALRPAPVPDEPAPAASA
;
A
#
# COMPACT_ATOMS: atom_id res chain seq x y z
N MET A 1 15.57 -5.91 23.54
CA MET A 1 14.74 -6.61 22.54
C MET A 1 13.35 -6.88 23.10
N GLN A 2 12.32 -6.56 22.31
CA GLN A 2 10.91 -6.85 22.62
C GLN A 2 10.29 -7.61 21.44
N ILE A 3 9.69 -8.77 21.68
CA ILE A 3 8.95 -9.50 20.65
C ILE A 3 7.48 -9.12 20.75
N GLN A 4 6.92 -8.61 19.65
CA GLN A 4 5.52 -8.24 19.55
C GLN A 4 4.82 -9.05 18.45
N ASP A 5 3.54 -9.32 18.65
CA ASP A 5 2.66 -9.82 17.60
C ASP A 5 1.92 -8.62 16.98
N THR A 6 2.18 -8.36 15.71
CA THR A 6 1.52 -7.32 14.94
C THR A 6 0.63 -7.99 13.90
N HIS A 7 -0.65 -8.14 14.21
CA HIS A 7 -1.64 -8.81 13.34
C HIS A 7 -1.18 -10.20 12.85
N GLY A 8 -0.63 -11.02 13.74
CA GLY A 8 -0.14 -12.38 13.47
C GLY A 8 1.31 -12.44 12.95
N LEU A 9 1.95 -11.30 12.70
CA LEU A 9 3.39 -11.25 12.40
C LEU A 9 4.19 -11.06 13.68
N ARG A 10 5.06 -12.02 13.98
CA ARG A 10 5.99 -11.89 15.12
C ARG A 10 7.18 -11.03 14.69
N VAL A 11 7.29 -9.85 15.30
CA VAL A 11 8.34 -8.86 15.04
C VAL A 11 9.20 -8.70 16.28
N ALA A 12 10.52 -8.82 16.15
CA ALA A 12 11.47 -8.43 17.20
C ALA A 12 11.85 -6.96 17.02
N VAL A 13 11.45 -6.10 17.96
CA VAL A 13 11.87 -4.70 18.01
C VAL A 13 13.12 -4.58 18.87
N VAL A 14 14.17 -4.00 18.31
CA VAL A 14 15.53 -4.02 18.87
C VAL A 14 16.23 -2.68 18.74
N SER A 15 17.26 -2.47 19.56
CA SER A 15 18.15 -1.31 19.42
C SER A 15 19.11 -1.49 18.24
N VAL A 16 19.77 -0.39 17.81
CA VAL A 16 20.84 -0.43 16.80
C VAL A 16 21.98 -1.37 17.23
N GLN A 17 22.31 -1.41 18.52
CA GLN A 17 23.37 -2.28 19.04
C GLN A 17 22.96 -3.75 18.95
N GLU A 18 21.77 -4.09 19.44
CA GLU A 18 21.23 -5.46 19.39
C GLU A 18 21.15 -5.96 17.95
N ALA A 19 20.70 -5.11 17.01
CA ALA A 19 20.64 -5.42 15.58
C ALA A 19 21.99 -5.88 15.00
N ARG A 20 23.11 -5.31 15.49
CA ARG A 20 24.46 -5.59 14.98
C ARG A 20 25.14 -6.76 15.66
N GLU A 21 24.89 -6.96 16.95
CA GLU A 21 25.63 -7.91 17.79
C GLU A 21 24.96 -9.28 17.89
N THR A 22 23.68 -9.38 17.50
CA THR A 22 22.91 -10.62 17.61
C THR A 22 23.05 -11.51 16.37
N ASP A 23 23.29 -12.81 16.57
CA ASP A 23 23.17 -13.81 15.50
C ASP A 23 21.69 -14.11 15.21
N TRP A 24 21.13 -13.38 14.24
CA TRP A 24 19.72 -13.48 13.86
C TRP A 24 19.33 -14.82 13.20
N GLU A 25 20.29 -15.64 12.78
CA GLU A 25 19.97 -16.95 12.21
C GLU A 25 19.35 -17.87 13.28
N THR A 26 19.78 -17.75 14.54
CA THR A 26 19.22 -18.50 15.68
C THR A 26 17.75 -18.15 15.98
N TRP A 27 17.26 -17.03 15.44
CA TRP A 27 15.88 -16.55 15.61
C TRP A 27 14.96 -16.92 14.43
N ARG A 28 15.50 -17.55 13.38
CA ARG A 28 14.73 -18.01 12.23
C ARG A 28 13.61 -18.96 12.68
N GLY A 29 12.38 -18.71 12.21
CA GLY A 29 11.20 -19.47 12.61
C GLY A 29 10.56 -19.03 13.93
N ARG A 30 11.25 -18.23 14.75
CA ARG A 30 10.69 -17.63 15.99
C ARG A 30 10.10 -16.25 15.74
N VAL A 31 10.79 -15.46 14.91
CA VAL A 31 10.36 -14.13 14.45
C VAL A 31 10.48 -14.06 12.93
N ALA A 32 9.58 -13.33 12.30
CA ALA A 32 9.56 -13.18 10.84
C ALA A 32 10.36 -11.96 10.37
N VAL A 33 10.35 -10.90 11.20
CA VAL A 33 11.02 -9.63 10.94
C VAL A 33 11.71 -9.16 12.22
N VAL A 34 12.93 -8.65 12.09
CA VAL A 34 13.61 -7.88 13.12
C VAL A 34 13.60 -6.42 12.69
N ARG A 35 13.19 -5.52 13.58
CA ARG A 35 12.99 -4.10 13.28
C ARG A 35 13.75 -3.23 14.27
N VAL A 36 14.50 -2.27 13.74
CA VAL A 36 14.96 -1.10 14.48
C VAL A 36 14.00 0.05 14.15
N SER A 37 13.31 0.58 15.15
CA SER A 37 12.40 1.71 14.99
C SER A 37 13.18 3.03 15.02
N ASP A 38 12.91 3.91 14.07
CA ASP A 38 13.49 5.25 13.94
C ASP A 38 15.02 5.32 14.18
N PRO A 39 15.83 4.49 13.48
CA PRO A 39 17.28 4.54 13.64
C PRO A 39 17.83 5.85 13.05
N PRO A 40 18.76 6.55 13.74
CA PRO A 40 19.39 7.73 13.17
C PRO A 40 20.13 7.39 11.88
N GLU A 41 20.13 8.29 10.89
CA GLU A 41 20.73 8.06 9.57
C GLU A 41 22.21 7.61 9.65
N ALA A 42 22.96 8.13 10.63
CA ALA A 42 24.35 7.75 10.88
C ALA A 42 24.54 6.25 11.20
N ALA A 43 23.50 5.55 11.67
CA ALA A 43 23.53 4.11 11.94
C ALA A 43 23.23 3.25 10.70
N TRP A 44 22.67 3.83 9.63
CA TRP A 44 22.22 3.07 8.46
C TRP A 44 23.33 2.26 7.79
N PRO A 45 24.57 2.76 7.59
CA PRO A 45 25.64 1.95 7.01
C PRO A 45 25.93 0.68 7.83
N ALA A 46 25.97 0.80 9.17
CA ALA A 46 26.21 -0.33 10.06
C ALA A 46 25.04 -1.33 10.06
N LEU A 47 23.80 -0.83 9.97
CA LEU A 47 22.61 -1.67 9.85
C LEU A 47 22.59 -2.44 8.52
N ARG A 48 22.93 -1.79 7.41
CA ARG A 48 23.07 -2.44 6.09
C ARG A 48 24.13 -3.53 6.10
N ALA A 49 25.28 -3.27 6.74
CA ALA A 49 26.33 -4.28 6.91
C ALA A 49 25.86 -5.51 7.69
N ALA A 50 24.89 -5.35 8.61
CA ALA A 50 24.23 -6.43 9.34
C ALA A 50 23.04 -7.05 8.57
N GLY A 51 22.79 -6.65 7.32
CA GLY A 51 21.72 -7.16 6.46
C GLY A 51 20.35 -6.49 6.64
N PHE A 52 20.25 -5.44 7.47
CA PHE A 52 19.02 -4.67 7.64
C PHE A 52 18.81 -3.70 6.47
N LEU A 53 17.55 -3.38 6.20
CA LEU A 53 17.13 -2.50 5.12
C LEU A 53 16.49 -1.24 5.69
N PRO A 54 17.24 -0.12 5.80
CA PRO A 54 16.68 1.20 6.11
C PRO A 54 15.59 1.56 5.10
N LYS A 55 14.45 2.03 5.61
CA LYS A 55 13.24 2.26 4.85
C LYS A 55 12.27 3.20 5.57
N PRO A 56 11.33 3.84 4.87
CA PRO A 56 10.21 4.48 5.54
C PRO A 56 9.31 3.44 6.21
N SER A 57 8.72 3.76 7.36
CA SER A 57 7.75 2.87 8.02
C SER A 57 6.41 2.82 7.26
N TRP A 58 6.03 3.94 6.64
CA TRP A 58 4.79 4.11 5.88
C TRP A 58 5.08 4.72 4.51
N LEU A 59 4.32 4.28 3.51
CA LEU A 59 4.37 4.80 2.14
C LEU A 59 3.10 5.57 1.84
N THR A 60 3.22 6.77 1.26
CA THR A 60 2.11 7.46 0.62
C THR A 60 2.19 7.22 -0.88
N TRP A 61 1.08 6.81 -1.49
CA TRP A 61 1.00 6.62 -2.94
C TRP A 61 0.54 7.89 -3.61
N ILE A 62 1.34 8.47 -4.50
CA ILE A 62 1.03 9.75 -5.16
C ILE A 62 1.12 9.63 -6.69
N ALA A 63 0.32 10.42 -7.40
CA ALA A 63 0.44 10.65 -8.84
C ALA A 63 0.13 12.11 -9.15
N GLY A 64 0.71 12.66 -10.21
CA GLY A 64 0.30 13.94 -10.76
C GLY A 64 -1.07 13.82 -11.42
N THR A 65 -1.90 14.85 -11.36
CA THR A 65 -3.19 14.88 -12.06
C THR A 65 -3.05 15.06 -13.57
N GLY A 66 -1.92 15.64 -14.01
CA GLY A 66 -1.64 16.01 -15.41
C GLY A 66 -2.55 17.13 -15.91
N ASP A 67 -2.24 17.71 -17.07
CA ASP A 67 -3.05 18.78 -17.67
C ASP A 67 -4.33 18.24 -18.33
N SER A 68 -4.35 16.94 -18.64
CA SER A 68 -5.51 16.26 -19.23
C SER A 68 -5.58 14.80 -18.81
N GLU A 69 -6.75 14.20 -18.99
CA GLU A 69 -6.89 12.75 -18.82
C GLU A 69 -6.02 11.97 -19.80
N GLU A 70 -5.89 12.44 -21.04
CA GLU A 70 -5.07 11.77 -22.05
C GLU A 70 -3.60 11.73 -21.64
N GLU A 71 -3.09 12.83 -21.09
CA GLU A 71 -1.73 12.89 -20.56
C GLU A 71 -1.53 11.94 -19.38
N PHE A 72 -2.46 11.94 -18.42
CA PHE A 72 -2.42 10.99 -17.30
C PHE A 72 -2.37 9.55 -17.81
N LEU A 73 -3.25 9.20 -18.77
CA LEU A 73 -3.29 7.87 -19.36
C LEU A 73 -2.01 7.55 -20.13
N ARG A 74 -1.41 8.50 -20.85
CA ARG A 74 -0.13 8.30 -21.58
C ARG A 74 1.00 7.88 -20.65
N GLY A 75 1.00 8.37 -19.40
CA GLY A 75 1.95 7.95 -18.36
C GLY A 75 1.79 6.49 -17.91
N LEU A 76 0.62 5.86 -18.15
CA LEU A 76 0.38 4.46 -17.80
C LEU A 76 0.97 3.50 -18.82
N HIS A 77 1.34 2.30 -18.38
CA HIS A 77 1.74 1.22 -19.30
C HIS A 77 0.59 0.85 -20.27
N ARG A 78 0.92 0.45 -21.51
CA ARG A 78 -0.07 0.16 -22.58
C ARG A 78 -1.18 -0.79 -22.13
N LYS A 79 -0.83 -1.87 -21.43
CA LYS A 79 -1.79 -2.84 -20.91
C LYS A 79 -2.75 -2.22 -19.90
N GLU A 80 -2.28 -1.29 -19.07
CA GLU A 80 -3.16 -0.63 -18.10
C GLU A 80 -4.11 0.35 -18.79
N ARG A 81 -3.64 1.12 -19.77
CA ARG A 81 -4.54 1.94 -20.62
C ARG A 81 -5.66 1.11 -21.22
N GLN A 82 -5.33 -0.09 -21.74
CA GLN A 82 -6.33 -1.02 -22.27
C GLN A 82 -7.30 -1.51 -21.19
N SER A 83 -6.81 -1.84 -19.98
CA SER A 83 -7.65 -2.22 -18.84
C SER A 83 -8.62 -1.11 -18.43
N VAL A 84 -8.17 0.14 -18.38
CA VAL A 84 -9.03 1.31 -18.09
C VAL A 84 -10.13 1.44 -19.15
N GLN A 85 -9.76 1.36 -20.43
CA GLN A 85 -10.74 1.45 -21.52
C GLN A 85 -11.72 0.27 -21.53
N ALA A 86 -11.27 -0.93 -21.20
CA ALA A 86 -12.14 -2.10 -21.05
C ALA A 86 -13.13 -1.93 -19.89
N ALA A 87 -12.65 -1.44 -18.73
CA ALA A 87 -13.50 -1.17 -17.57
C ALA A 87 -14.57 -0.10 -17.88
N ARG A 88 -14.21 0.95 -18.64
CA ARG A 88 -15.17 1.98 -19.11
C ARG A 88 -16.22 1.42 -20.06
N ARG A 89 -15.81 0.64 -21.07
CA ARG A 89 -16.75 -0.01 -21.99
C ARG A 89 -17.71 -0.93 -21.25
N HIS A 90 -17.21 -1.67 -20.26
CA HIS A 90 -18.06 -2.51 -19.44
C HIS A 90 -19.03 -1.68 -18.59
N ALA A 91 -18.57 -0.62 -17.92
CA ALA A 91 -19.44 0.28 -17.17
C ALA A 91 -20.55 0.89 -18.05
N ALA A 92 -20.22 1.27 -19.29
CA ALA A 92 -21.20 1.77 -20.25
C ALA A 92 -22.20 0.69 -20.70
N ALA A 93 -21.74 -0.53 -20.98
CA ALA A 93 -22.60 -1.66 -21.36
C ALA A 93 -23.57 -2.08 -20.23
N GLU A 94 -23.18 -1.83 -18.98
CA GLU A 94 -23.99 -2.05 -17.78
C GLU A 94 -24.84 -0.82 -17.41
N GLU A 95 -24.85 0.22 -18.26
CA GLU A 95 -25.57 1.48 -18.05
C GLU A 95 -25.25 2.13 -16.69
N LEU A 96 -24.00 1.98 -16.23
CA LEU A 96 -23.57 2.59 -14.97
C LEU A 96 -23.43 4.10 -15.15
N ARG A 97 -24.13 4.85 -14.32
CA ARG A 97 -23.97 6.29 -14.20
C ARG A 97 -22.86 6.60 -13.21
N VAL A 98 -21.78 7.22 -13.69
CA VAL A 98 -20.68 7.70 -12.83
C VAL A 98 -20.86 9.21 -12.59
N GLU A 99 -20.87 9.62 -11.34
CA GLU A 99 -21.08 11.01 -10.93
C GLU A 99 -20.18 11.41 -9.76
N VAL A 100 -19.84 12.69 -9.68
CA VAL A 100 -19.08 13.26 -8.56
C VAL A 100 -20.03 14.11 -7.72
N LEU A 101 -20.08 13.82 -6.42
CA LEU A 101 -21.04 14.43 -5.50
C LEU A 101 -20.33 14.93 -4.23
N PRO A 102 -20.81 16.01 -3.60
CA PRO A 102 -20.41 16.36 -2.24
C PRO A 102 -20.78 15.22 -1.28
N LEU A 103 -19.96 14.97 -0.25
CA LEU A 103 -20.30 13.96 0.73
C LEU A 103 -21.40 14.47 1.67
N THR A 104 -22.59 13.86 1.58
CA THR A 104 -23.73 14.10 2.47
C THR A 104 -23.92 12.93 3.43
N GLU A 105 -24.63 13.14 4.54
CA GLU A 105 -24.93 12.08 5.51
C GLU A 105 -25.66 10.87 4.86
N PRO A 106 -26.70 11.06 4.00
CA PRO A 106 -27.33 9.92 3.32
C PRO A 106 -26.36 9.15 2.41
N LEU A 107 -25.47 9.87 1.70
CA LEU A 107 -24.49 9.25 0.82
C LEU A 107 -23.41 8.50 1.62
N LEU A 108 -22.95 9.05 2.74
CA LEU A 108 -22.03 8.38 3.64
C LEU A 108 -22.64 7.07 4.19
N ALA A 109 -23.90 7.11 4.62
CA ALA A 109 -24.60 5.91 5.09
C ALA A 109 -24.75 4.85 3.98
N GLU A 110 -25.07 5.26 2.75
CA GLU A 110 -25.13 4.35 1.60
C GLU A 110 -23.76 3.72 1.29
N PHE A 111 -22.70 4.54 1.28
CA PHE A 111 -21.33 4.10 1.08
C PHE A 111 -20.88 3.10 2.16
N LEU A 112 -21.12 3.38 3.44
CA LEU A 112 -20.68 2.51 4.53
C LEU A 112 -21.32 1.13 4.47
N ARG A 113 -22.59 1.02 4.07
CA ARG A 113 -23.24 -0.28 3.83
C ARG A 113 -22.54 -1.06 2.72
N LEU A 114 -22.22 -0.42 1.59
CA LEU A 114 -21.49 -1.06 0.50
C LEU A 114 -20.07 -1.47 0.94
N TYR A 115 -19.40 -0.61 1.68
CA TYR A 115 -18.05 -0.87 2.21
C TYR A 115 -18.03 -2.04 3.19
N GLU A 116 -18.97 -2.10 4.14
CA GLU A 116 -19.13 -3.23 5.06
C GLU A 116 -19.36 -4.55 4.33
N GLN A 117 -20.23 -4.55 3.31
CA GLN A 117 -20.45 -5.75 2.49
C GLN A 117 -19.15 -6.21 1.79
N GLN A 118 -18.36 -5.28 1.25
CA GLN A 118 -17.07 -5.63 0.65
C GLN A 118 -16.10 -6.18 1.69
N MET A 119 -16.02 -5.55 2.86
CA MET A 119 -15.11 -5.95 3.95
C MET A 119 -15.49 -7.31 4.55
N GLY A 120 -16.77 -7.61 4.72
CA GLY A 120 -17.25 -8.88 5.30
C GLY A 120 -16.85 -10.12 4.50
N ARG A 121 -16.39 -9.95 3.26
CA ARG A 121 -15.87 -11.04 2.40
C ARG A 121 -14.36 -11.27 2.54
N MET A 122 -13.64 -10.37 3.22
CA MET A 122 -12.19 -10.46 3.38
C MET A 122 -11.83 -11.15 4.70
N ARG A 123 -10.96 -12.15 4.65
CA ARG A 123 -10.58 -12.98 5.80
C ARG A 123 -10.04 -12.19 7.00
N GLN A 124 -9.39 -11.06 6.75
CA GLN A 124 -8.75 -10.22 7.76
C GLN A 124 -9.10 -8.73 7.55
N ALA A 125 -10.31 -8.43 7.07
CA ALA A 125 -10.71 -7.03 6.88
C ALA A 125 -10.77 -6.27 8.20
N LEU A 126 -10.21 -5.06 8.18
CA LEU A 126 -10.46 -4.04 9.18
C LEU A 126 -11.43 -3.03 8.56
N PRO A 127 -12.69 -2.90 9.05
CA PRO A 127 -13.66 -1.97 8.48
C PRO A 127 -13.38 -0.52 8.94
N VAL A 128 -12.18 -0.01 8.63
CA VAL A 128 -11.68 1.28 9.13
C VAL A 128 -12.62 2.44 8.80
N ALA A 129 -13.23 2.47 7.61
CA ALA A 129 -14.18 3.53 7.25
C ALA A 129 -15.39 3.58 8.19
N VAL A 130 -15.87 2.41 8.65
CA VAL A 130 -16.99 2.29 9.59
C VAL A 130 -16.58 2.81 10.96
N GLN A 131 -15.39 2.41 11.42
CA GLN A 131 -14.81 2.88 12.69
C GLN A 131 -14.57 4.39 12.69
N GLN A 132 -14.34 4.99 11.51
CA GLN A 132 -14.12 6.41 11.31
C GLN A 132 -15.37 7.17 10.84
N ARG A 133 -16.59 6.61 10.99
CA ARG A 133 -17.83 7.25 10.52
C ARG A 133 -17.97 8.68 11.03
N ASP A 134 -17.81 8.89 12.32
CA ASP A 134 -18.04 10.20 12.93
C ASP A 134 -16.99 11.22 12.45
N GLN A 135 -15.73 10.80 12.29
CA GLN A 135 -14.66 11.61 11.70
C GLN A 135 -14.94 11.95 10.22
N LEU A 136 -15.51 11.02 9.45
CA LEU A 136 -15.91 11.26 8.06
C LEU A 136 -17.06 12.25 7.97
N ARG A 137 -18.03 12.16 8.89
CA ARG A 137 -19.14 13.10 8.98
C ARG A 137 -18.66 14.51 9.32
N GLU A 138 -17.78 14.63 10.32
CA GLU A 138 -17.18 15.91 10.72
C GLU A 138 -16.34 16.53 9.60
N ALA A 139 -15.61 15.70 8.84
CA ALA A 139 -14.79 16.14 7.72
C ALA A 139 -15.55 16.28 6.38
N SER A 140 -16.88 16.10 6.37
CA SER A 140 -17.70 16.03 5.14
C SER A 140 -17.52 17.22 4.20
N ALA A 141 -17.39 18.44 4.74
CA ALA A 141 -17.14 19.64 3.94
C ALA A 141 -15.82 19.57 3.13
N GLY A 142 -14.82 18.83 3.61
CA GLY A 142 -13.56 18.59 2.92
C GLY A 142 -13.58 17.38 1.98
N LEU A 143 -14.70 16.66 1.90
CA LEU A 143 -14.83 15.38 1.21
C LEU A 143 -15.78 15.48 0.01
N PHE A 144 -15.46 14.72 -1.03
CA PHE A 144 -16.38 14.41 -2.13
C PHE A 144 -16.36 12.91 -2.40
N ALA A 145 -17.39 12.42 -3.10
CA ALA A 145 -17.52 11.04 -3.50
C ALA A 145 -17.60 10.95 -5.03
N VAL A 146 -16.87 10.00 -5.60
CA VAL A 146 -17.13 9.53 -6.97
C VAL A 146 -18.00 8.29 -6.83
N CYS A 147 -19.21 8.33 -7.38
CA CYS A 147 -20.22 7.28 -7.27
C CYS A 147 -20.49 6.64 -8.62
N ALA A 148 -20.69 5.33 -8.65
CA ALA A 148 -21.24 4.59 -9.76
C ALA A 148 -22.58 3.98 -9.34
N ARG A 149 -23.63 4.26 -10.11
CA ARG A 149 -24.99 3.78 -9.84
C ARG A 149 -25.52 2.93 -10.99
N ARG A 150 -26.23 1.86 -10.65
CA ARG A 150 -27.04 1.04 -11.56
C ARG A 150 -28.51 1.21 -11.16
N ALA A 151 -29.36 1.72 -12.06
CA ALA A 151 -30.78 1.95 -11.79
C ALA A 151 -31.05 2.67 -10.44
N GLY A 152 -30.22 3.67 -10.10
CA GLY A 152 -30.31 4.42 -8.85
C GLY A 152 -29.61 3.81 -7.64
N THR A 153 -29.27 2.52 -7.66
CA THR A 153 -28.54 1.85 -6.57
C THR A 153 -27.04 2.10 -6.66
N LEU A 154 -26.38 2.47 -5.55
CA LEU A 154 -24.93 2.59 -5.48
C LEU A 154 -24.25 1.22 -5.60
N VAL A 155 -23.48 1.03 -6.67
CA VAL A 155 -22.71 -0.21 -6.93
C VAL A 155 -21.20 -0.01 -6.81
N GLY A 156 -20.76 1.23 -6.68
CA GLY A 156 -19.36 1.57 -6.42
C GLY A 156 -19.20 3.00 -5.96
N ALA A 157 -18.26 3.26 -5.05
CA ALA A 157 -17.89 4.61 -4.67
C ALA A 157 -16.45 4.72 -4.19
N CYS A 158 -15.89 5.92 -4.34
CA CYS A 158 -14.62 6.33 -3.80
C CYS A 158 -14.79 7.66 -3.05
N LEU A 159 -14.50 7.66 -1.75
CA LEU A 159 -14.48 8.87 -0.93
C LEU A 159 -13.10 9.52 -1.02
N SER A 160 -13.07 10.81 -1.34
CA SER A 160 -11.85 11.58 -1.58
C SER A 160 -11.83 12.84 -0.73
N GLN A 161 -10.69 13.14 -0.14
CA GLN A 161 -10.46 14.28 0.73
C GLN A 161 -9.55 15.31 0.06
N ARG A 162 -9.98 16.57 0.10
CA ARG A 162 -9.17 17.71 -0.33
C ARG A 162 -8.18 18.07 0.77
N LEU A 163 -6.92 18.26 0.40
CA LEU A 163 -5.84 18.69 1.29
C LEU A 163 -5.15 19.91 0.64
N PRO A 164 -5.74 21.11 0.72
CA PRO A 164 -5.25 22.30 0.02
C PRO A 164 -3.81 22.66 0.38
N GLU A 165 -3.44 22.51 1.65
CA GLU A 165 -2.08 22.81 2.15
C GLU A 165 -0.99 21.95 1.49
N ALA A 166 -1.35 20.80 0.95
CA ALA A 166 -0.43 19.87 0.30
C ALA A 166 -0.63 19.76 -1.22
N ASP A 167 -1.48 20.62 -1.82
CA ASP A 167 -1.87 20.53 -3.24
C ASP A 167 -2.30 19.11 -3.66
N LEU A 168 -3.06 18.44 -2.77
CA LEU A 168 -3.35 17.01 -2.88
C LEU A 168 -4.83 16.67 -2.69
N VAL A 169 -5.34 15.77 -3.53
CA VAL A 169 -6.59 15.03 -3.24
C VAL A 169 -6.28 13.59 -2.85
N ARG A 170 -6.66 13.19 -1.64
CA ARG A 170 -6.45 11.83 -1.12
C ARG A 170 -7.71 10.98 -1.23
N LEU A 171 -7.66 9.91 -2.02
CA LEU A 171 -8.66 8.86 -2.05
C LEU A 171 -8.55 8.06 -0.74
N ARG A 172 -9.52 8.24 0.15
CA ARG A 172 -9.48 7.67 1.51
C ARG A 172 -9.99 6.24 1.56
N PHE A 173 -11.15 6.01 0.94
CA PHE A 173 -11.85 4.74 1.01
C PHE A 173 -12.53 4.46 -0.32
N SER A 174 -12.60 3.19 -0.70
CA SER A 174 -13.35 2.78 -1.88
C SER A 174 -14.03 1.43 -1.67
N ALA A 175 -15.21 1.29 -2.25
CA ALA A 175 -15.99 0.06 -2.23
C ALA A 175 -16.68 -0.14 -3.57
N VAL A 176 -16.78 -1.39 -4.00
CA VAL A 176 -17.53 -1.80 -5.20
C VAL A 176 -18.30 -3.07 -4.87
N ASP A 177 -19.46 -3.25 -5.50
CA ASP A 177 -20.20 -4.49 -5.41
C ASP A 177 -19.41 -5.65 -6.06
N GLU A 178 -19.81 -6.87 -5.75
CA GLU A 178 -19.08 -8.07 -6.17
C GLU A 178 -19.06 -8.24 -7.69
N ARG A 179 -20.21 -8.00 -8.34
CA ARG A 179 -20.34 -8.06 -9.79
C ARG A 179 -19.36 -7.10 -10.47
N SER A 180 -19.32 -5.85 -10.01
CA SER A 180 -18.52 -4.79 -10.62
C SER A 180 -17.04 -4.87 -10.23
N ARG A 181 -16.71 -5.51 -9.10
CA ARG A 181 -15.33 -5.83 -8.73
C ARG A 181 -14.63 -6.67 -9.79
N SER A 182 -15.32 -7.69 -10.31
CA SER A 182 -14.78 -8.59 -11.34
C SER A 182 -14.44 -7.87 -12.65
N HIS A 183 -15.05 -6.71 -12.89
CA HIS A 183 -14.86 -5.90 -14.09
C HIS A 183 -14.05 -4.62 -13.86
N SER A 184 -13.34 -4.53 -12.73
CA SER A 184 -12.42 -3.42 -12.43
C SER A 184 -13.09 -2.04 -12.34
N LEU A 185 -14.33 -1.94 -11.84
CA LEU A 185 -15.03 -0.66 -11.68
C LEU A 185 -14.22 0.38 -10.86
N ALA A 186 -13.41 -0.08 -9.90
CA ALA A 186 -12.51 0.78 -9.13
C ALA A 186 -11.60 1.66 -10.02
N ARG A 187 -11.16 1.16 -11.18
CA ARG A 187 -10.36 1.94 -12.14
C ARG A 187 -11.14 3.12 -12.68
N VAL A 188 -12.40 2.93 -13.04
CA VAL A 188 -13.28 4.00 -13.55
C VAL A 188 -13.47 5.07 -12.47
N LEU A 189 -13.77 4.64 -11.23
CA LEU A 189 -13.94 5.55 -10.10
C LEU A 189 -12.67 6.36 -9.82
N TYR A 190 -11.50 5.73 -9.88
CA TYR A 190 -10.24 6.43 -9.63
C TYR A 190 -9.90 7.41 -10.75
N MET A 191 -10.09 7.05 -12.02
CA MET A 191 -9.87 7.98 -13.13
C MET A 191 -10.80 9.19 -13.03
N ALA A 192 -12.07 9.00 -12.65
CA ALA A 192 -12.99 10.10 -12.41
C ALA A 192 -12.56 10.95 -11.19
N ALA A 193 -12.01 10.35 -10.14
CA ALA A 193 -11.46 11.09 -9.00
C ALA A 193 -10.24 11.94 -9.39
N VAL A 194 -9.34 11.40 -10.22
CA VAL A 194 -8.19 12.15 -10.78
C VAL A 194 -8.68 13.29 -11.67
N GLY A 195 -9.66 13.03 -12.53
CA GLY A 195 -10.29 14.04 -13.37
C GLY A 195 -10.86 15.20 -12.55
N HIS A 196 -11.62 14.88 -11.51
CA HIS A 196 -12.20 15.91 -10.65
C HIS A 196 -11.17 16.65 -9.79
N ALA A 197 -10.13 15.97 -9.29
CA ALA A 197 -9.04 16.64 -8.60
C ALA A 197 -8.36 17.71 -9.47
N ARG A 198 -8.17 17.41 -10.77
CA ARG A 198 -7.66 18.36 -11.76
C ARG A 198 -8.60 19.55 -11.98
N GLU A 199 -9.90 19.30 -12.14
CA GLU A 199 -10.92 20.36 -12.30
C GLU A 199 -10.93 21.33 -11.11
N LEU A 200 -10.66 20.81 -9.92
CA LEU A 200 -10.54 21.58 -8.69
C LEU A 200 -9.18 22.30 -8.55
N GLY A 201 -8.26 22.12 -9.50
CA GLY A 201 -6.95 22.78 -9.53
C GLY A 201 -5.86 22.11 -8.71
N PHE A 202 -6.06 20.86 -8.24
CA PHE A 202 -5.04 20.14 -7.49
C PHE A 202 -4.01 19.50 -8.43
N GLY A 203 -2.71 19.70 -8.14
CA GLY A 203 -1.61 19.13 -8.91
C GLY A 203 -1.38 17.64 -8.64
N GLN A 204 -1.83 17.13 -7.49
CA GLN A 204 -1.58 15.75 -7.08
C GLN A 204 -2.82 15.01 -6.58
N VAL A 205 -2.77 13.69 -6.72
CA VAL A 205 -3.70 12.73 -6.11
C VAL A 205 -2.95 11.68 -5.32
N SER A 206 -3.59 11.14 -4.27
CA SER A 206 -3.04 10.05 -3.47
C SER A 206 -4.02 8.89 -3.27
N LEU A 207 -3.51 7.65 -3.29
CA LEU A 207 -4.25 6.45 -2.87
C LEU A 207 -4.12 6.16 -1.36
N GLY A 208 -3.71 7.16 -0.59
CA GLY A 208 -3.49 7.04 0.85
C GLY A 208 -2.18 6.36 1.22
N ASN A 209 -2.13 5.93 2.49
CA ASN A 209 -0.93 5.40 3.11
C ASN A 209 -1.03 3.88 3.26
N ASP A 210 0.08 3.18 3.04
CA ASP A 210 0.23 1.76 3.31
C ASP A 210 1.41 1.52 4.27
N PRO A 211 1.37 0.47 5.12
CA PRO A 211 2.56 0.04 5.83
C PRO A 211 3.59 -0.51 4.83
N ASN A 212 4.86 -0.22 5.06
CA ASN A 212 5.95 -0.61 4.16
C ASN A 212 6.45 -2.06 4.41
N LEU A 213 5.52 -3.02 4.27
CA LEU A 213 5.76 -4.47 4.18
C LEU A 213 4.52 -5.13 3.56
N TYR A 214 4.62 -5.51 2.29
CA TYR A 214 3.56 -6.21 1.57
C TYR A 214 3.77 -7.73 1.61
N GLY A 215 2.66 -8.47 1.61
CA GLY A 215 2.64 -9.90 1.92
C GLY A 215 2.34 -10.19 3.40
N HIS A 216 1.83 -9.22 4.15
CA HIS A 216 1.31 -9.41 5.51
C HIS A 216 -0.05 -8.71 5.66
N VAL A 217 -0.13 -7.55 6.33
CA VAL A 217 -1.40 -6.78 6.43
C VAL A 217 -1.92 -6.35 5.06
N VAL A 218 -1.02 -5.93 4.17
CA VAL A 218 -1.34 -5.56 2.79
C VAL A 218 -0.83 -6.61 1.82
N GLU A 219 -1.68 -7.04 0.90
CA GLU A 219 -1.35 -8.04 -0.12
C GLU A 219 -0.32 -7.49 -1.12
N ALA A 220 0.64 -8.32 -1.56
CA ALA A 220 1.62 -7.94 -2.60
C ALA A 220 0.95 -7.50 -3.92
N GLY A 221 -0.24 -8.02 -4.21
CA GLY A 221 -1.04 -7.60 -5.37
C GLY A 221 -1.48 -6.12 -5.31
N LEU A 222 -1.62 -5.55 -4.11
CA LEU A 222 -1.99 -4.14 -3.94
C LEU A 222 -0.89 -3.21 -4.44
N PHE A 223 0.38 -3.52 -4.16
CA PHE A 223 1.54 -2.79 -4.67
C PHE A 223 1.51 -2.72 -6.21
N ALA A 224 1.35 -3.87 -6.87
CA ALA A 224 1.29 -3.96 -8.33
C ALA A 224 0.07 -3.21 -8.90
N PHE A 225 -1.05 -3.25 -8.20
CA PHE A 225 -2.24 -2.50 -8.61
C PHE A 225 -2.02 -0.99 -8.56
N LYS A 226 -1.46 -0.46 -7.46
CA LYS A 226 -1.23 0.99 -7.31
C LYS A 226 -0.18 1.53 -8.28
N THR A 227 0.94 0.82 -8.44
CA THR A 227 1.99 1.18 -9.43
C THR A 227 1.46 1.19 -10.86
N ARG A 228 0.66 0.19 -11.26
CA ARG A 228 0.09 0.14 -12.62
C ARG A 228 -0.81 1.32 -12.92
N LEU A 229 -1.52 1.83 -11.92
CA LEU A 229 -2.36 3.03 -12.03
C LEU A 229 -1.57 4.35 -12.10
N GLY A 230 -0.24 4.29 -12.18
CA GLY A 230 0.62 5.47 -12.29
C GLY A 230 0.96 6.13 -10.96
N PHE A 231 0.58 5.51 -9.83
CA PHE A 231 0.95 6.00 -8.51
C PHE A 231 2.33 5.48 -8.13
N ARG A 232 3.20 6.39 -7.70
CA ARG A 232 4.50 6.06 -7.11
C ARG A 232 4.42 6.10 -5.58
N PRO A 233 5.08 5.17 -4.89
CA PRO A 233 5.22 5.27 -3.44
C PRO A 233 6.28 6.32 -3.10
N VAL A 234 6.01 7.11 -2.06
CA VAL A 234 6.98 8.02 -1.43
C VAL A 234 6.94 7.80 0.09
N PRO A 235 8.02 8.11 0.83
CA PRO A 235 7.98 8.14 2.29
C PRO A 235 6.81 9.01 2.78
N SER A 236 5.99 8.51 3.71
CA SER A 236 4.81 9.26 4.15
C SER A 236 5.15 10.60 4.79
N GLN A 237 6.32 10.72 5.45
CA GLN A 237 6.82 11.97 6.01
C GLN A 237 7.12 13.04 4.94
N SER A 238 7.37 12.66 3.69
CA SER A 238 7.56 13.62 2.58
C SER A 238 6.27 14.34 2.19
N VAL A 239 5.10 13.76 2.54
CA VAL A 239 3.77 14.36 2.28
C VAL A 239 3.15 14.88 3.59
N HIS A 240 3.43 14.22 4.70
CA HIS A 240 2.90 14.52 6.02
C HIS A 240 4.02 14.46 7.06
N PRO A 241 4.78 15.55 7.29
CA PRO A 241 5.99 15.55 8.12
C PRO A 241 5.83 14.98 9.53
N HIS A 242 4.63 15.03 10.09
CA HIS A 242 4.33 14.54 11.45
C HIS A 242 3.78 13.11 11.50
N ARG A 243 3.76 12.38 10.37
CA ARG A 243 3.09 11.07 10.26
C ARG A 243 3.97 9.95 9.74
N GLY A 244 5.27 10.17 9.58
CA GLY A 244 6.19 9.14 9.11
C GLY A 244 7.45 9.11 9.95
N ASP A 245 7.88 7.89 10.25
CA ASP A 245 9.16 7.58 10.88
C ASP A 245 9.91 6.61 9.97
N ASP A 246 11.22 6.53 10.13
CA ASP A 246 12.01 5.51 9.44
C ASP A 246 12.11 4.23 10.27
N SER A 247 12.47 3.14 9.61
CA SER A 247 12.76 1.85 10.24
C SER A 247 13.89 1.18 9.50
N ALA A 248 14.54 0.22 10.13
CA ALA A 248 15.40 -0.72 9.43
C ALA A 248 14.94 -2.14 9.73
N ASP A 249 14.59 -2.89 8.68
CA ASP A 249 14.06 -4.24 8.81
C ASP A 249 15.05 -5.27 8.28
N LEU A 250 15.23 -6.36 9.03
CA LEU A 250 15.82 -7.61 8.56
C LEU A 250 14.69 -8.63 8.44
N VAL A 251 14.43 -9.10 7.22
CA VAL A 251 13.40 -10.12 6.95
C VAL A 251 14.03 -11.49 7.07
N LEU A 252 13.71 -12.21 8.15
CA LEU A 252 14.17 -13.58 8.34
C LEU A 252 13.31 -14.60 7.59
N GLY A 253 12.11 -14.19 7.16
CA GLY A 253 11.13 -15.07 6.53
C GLY A 253 10.30 -15.85 7.54
N GLY A 254 9.28 -16.55 7.07
CA GLY A 254 8.36 -17.30 7.94
C GLY A 254 7.03 -17.55 7.26
N ARG A 255 6.25 -18.50 7.79
CA ARG A 255 4.94 -18.87 7.24
C ARG A 255 3.88 -17.75 7.33
N GLN A 256 4.18 -16.67 8.06
CA GLN A 256 3.28 -15.52 8.25
C GLN A 256 3.38 -14.48 7.12
N LEU A 257 4.42 -14.55 6.30
CA LEU A 257 4.57 -13.73 5.11
C LEU A 257 4.09 -14.50 3.88
N ALA A 258 3.38 -13.82 2.99
CA ALA A 258 3.06 -14.32 1.66
C ALA A 258 4.35 -14.55 0.86
N ASP A 259 4.30 -15.45 -0.11
CA ASP A 259 5.38 -15.66 -1.08
C ASP A 259 4.92 -15.20 -2.48
N PRO A 260 5.47 -14.10 -3.04
CA PRO A 260 6.51 -13.25 -2.47
C PRO A 260 5.98 -12.19 -1.49
N ALA A 261 6.87 -11.71 -0.61
CA ALA A 261 6.71 -10.50 0.18
C ALA A 261 7.53 -9.35 -0.41
N LEU A 262 7.09 -8.11 -0.22
CA LEU A 262 7.73 -6.91 -0.81
C LEU A 262 7.96 -5.84 0.26
N LEU A 263 9.04 -5.08 0.09
CA LEU A 263 9.39 -3.96 0.95
C LEU A 263 10.12 -2.90 0.13
N LEU A 264 9.93 -1.62 0.45
CA LEU A 264 10.55 -0.51 -0.29
C LEU A 264 11.65 0.09 0.58
N SER A 265 12.92 -0.10 0.23
CA SER A 265 14.06 0.39 1.02
C SER A 265 14.63 1.69 0.44
N TYR A 266 15.42 2.41 1.24
CA TYR A 266 16.27 3.46 0.70
C TYR A 266 17.45 2.84 -0.07
N PRO A 267 17.81 3.37 -1.26
CA PRO A 267 19.00 2.94 -2.00
C PRO A 267 20.27 3.17 -1.18
N GLU A 268 21.37 2.51 -1.55
CA GLU A 268 22.66 2.80 -0.92
C GLU A 268 23.17 4.19 -1.37
N PRO A 269 23.91 4.93 -0.52
CA PRO A 269 24.40 6.26 -0.90
C PRO A 269 25.18 6.31 -2.22
N ALA A 270 25.94 5.26 -2.52
CA ALA A 270 26.68 5.13 -3.78
C ALA A 270 25.75 5.06 -5.01
N GLU A 271 24.57 4.44 -4.85
CA GLU A 271 23.56 4.27 -5.89
C GLU A 271 22.65 5.52 -6.01
N ALA A 272 22.46 6.24 -4.89
CA ALA A 272 21.59 7.40 -4.79
C ALA A 272 22.04 8.59 -5.67
N SER A 273 23.32 8.66 -6.05
CA SER A 273 23.86 9.73 -6.90
C SER A 273 23.27 9.78 -8.32
N SER A 274 22.61 8.70 -8.76
CA SER A 274 21.94 8.58 -10.06
C SER A 274 20.42 8.55 -9.99
N ALA A 275 19.86 8.39 -8.78
CA ALA A 275 18.44 8.24 -8.56
C ALA A 275 17.81 9.61 -8.24
N GLU A 276 16.57 9.84 -8.70
CA GLU A 276 15.80 11.02 -8.26
C GLU A 276 15.74 11.05 -6.72
N ALA A 277 15.91 12.23 -6.13
CA ALA A 277 15.80 12.40 -4.68
C ALA A 277 14.47 11.81 -4.18
N GLY A 278 14.56 10.85 -3.25
CA GLY A 278 13.39 10.14 -2.71
C GLY A 278 12.98 8.87 -3.46
N ALA A 279 13.75 8.42 -4.46
CA ALA A 279 13.56 7.12 -5.08
C ALA A 279 13.76 5.98 -4.06
N LEU A 280 12.80 5.06 -4.00
CA LEU A 280 12.89 3.84 -3.19
C LEU A 280 13.35 2.67 -4.06
N ARG A 281 13.89 1.62 -3.46
CA ARG A 281 14.20 0.35 -4.12
C ARG A 281 13.22 -0.71 -3.69
N LEU A 282 12.72 -1.52 -4.64
CA LEU A 282 11.85 -2.64 -4.31
C LEU A 282 12.68 -3.87 -3.91
N GLU A 283 12.48 -4.33 -2.69
CA GLU A 283 13.07 -5.52 -2.10
C GLU A 283 12.03 -6.65 -2.15
N LEU A 284 12.28 -7.67 -2.96
CA LEU A 284 11.37 -8.80 -3.15
C LEU A 284 11.93 -10.02 -2.43
N PHE A 285 11.18 -10.54 -1.47
CA PHE A 285 11.54 -11.72 -0.69
C PHE A 285 10.70 -12.92 -1.14
N SER A 286 11.35 -14.03 -1.46
CA SER A 286 10.65 -15.22 -1.92
C SER A 286 11.34 -16.50 -1.46
N ALA A 287 10.57 -17.50 -1.04
CA ALA A 287 11.09 -18.85 -0.80
C ALA A 287 11.22 -19.64 -2.11
N THR A 288 10.50 -19.20 -3.15
CA THR A 288 10.55 -19.77 -4.50
C THR A 288 11.82 -19.32 -5.22
N ALA A 289 12.55 -20.26 -5.83
CA ALA A 289 13.71 -19.93 -6.65
C ALA A 289 13.27 -19.19 -7.93
N GLY A 290 13.87 -18.02 -8.19
CA GLY A 290 13.61 -17.23 -9.40
C GLY A 290 12.20 -16.63 -9.48
N PRO A 291 11.73 -15.86 -8.47
CA PRO A 291 10.42 -15.23 -8.52
C PRO A 291 10.31 -14.27 -9.71
N ASP A 292 9.13 -14.24 -10.35
CA ASP A 292 8.86 -13.38 -11.51
C ASP A 292 8.72 -11.90 -11.10
N ALA A 293 9.85 -11.22 -10.87
CA ALA A 293 9.91 -9.81 -10.47
C ALA A 293 9.25 -8.87 -11.50
N ARG A 294 9.11 -9.29 -12.77
CA ARG A 294 8.49 -8.50 -13.85
C ARG A 294 7.06 -8.08 -13.54
N ARG A 295 6.37 -8.80 -12.65
CA ARG A 295 5.01 -8.47 -12.20
C ARG A 295 4.96 -7.15 -11.42
N TYR A 296 6.07 -6.75 -10.82
CA TYR A 296 6.20 -5.61 -9.92
C TYR A 296 7.08 -4.49 -10.49
N THR A 297 7.96 -4.78 -11.45
CA THR A 297 8.91 -3.80 -12.02
C THR A 297 8.29 -2.85 -13.05
N GLY A 298 7.37 -3.34 -13.89
CA GLY A 298 7.00 -2.69 -15.16
C GLY A 298 6.28 -1.34 -15.08
N SER A 299 5.86 -0.90 -13.89
CA SER A 299 5.23 0.40 -13.66
C SER A 299 5.83 1.17 -12.49
N TYR A 300 6.71 0.51 -11.71
CA TYR A 300 7.39 1.12 -10.59
C TYR A 300 8.57 1.99 -11.05
N GLY A 301 9.28 1.56 -12.09
CA GLY A 301 10.42 2.29 -12.67
C GLY A 301 11.70 2.27 -11.82
N GLY A 302 11.62 1.91 -10.54
CA GLY A 302 12.79 1.77 -9.66
C GLY A 302 13.48 0.41 -9.75
N GLU A 303 14.67 0.34 -9.15
CA GLU A 303 15.47 -0.88 -9.03
C GLU A 303 14.72 -1.95 -8.21
N VAL A 304 14.94 -3.22 -8.56
CA VAL A 304 14.37 -4.37 -7.85
C VAL A 304 15.47 -5.34 -7.49
N ARG A 305 15.57 -5.65 -6.19
CA ARG A 305 16.49 -6.64 -5.64
C ARG A 305 15.71 -7.83 -5.11
N VAL A 306 16.16 -9.03 -5.45
CA VAL A 306 15.51 -10.28 -5.06
C VAL A 306 16.32 -10.96 -3.96
N HIS A 307 15.63 -11.32 -2.88
CA HIS A 307 16.17 -12.02 -1.72
C HIS A 307 15.56 -13.41 -1.64
N ALA A 308 16.40 -14.43 -1.68
CA ALA A 308 15.98 -15.81 -1.43
C ALA A 308 15.76 -15.99 0.08
N LEU A 309 14.53 -16.29 0.48
CA LEU A 309 14.22 -16.68 1.84
C LEU A 309 14.48 -18.18 2.01
N ARG A 310 15.25 -18.53 3.04
CA ARG A 310 15.33 -19.93 3.46
C ARG A 310 14.01 -20.34 4.08
N PRO A 311 13.50 -21.55 3.79
CA PRO A 311 12.37 -22.10 4.51
C PRO A 311 12.66 -22.03 6.01
N ALA A 312 11.66 -21.64 6.81
CA ALA A 312 11.78 -21.83 8.24
C ALA A 312 12.01 -23.33 8.51
N PRO A 313 12.96 -23.71 9.37
CA PRO A 313 13.05 -25.10 9.81
C PRO A 313 11.66 -25.51 10.30
N VAL A 314 11.23 -26.73 9.93
CA VAL A 314 10.00 -27.30 10.49
C VAL A 314 10.18 -27.24 12.00
N PRO A 315 9.27 -26.60 12.76
CA PRO A 315 9.42 -26.58 14.21
C PRO A 315 9.51 -28.03 14.66
N ASP A 316 10.62 -28.40 15.30
CA ASP A 316 10.68 -29.63 16.08
C ASP A 316 9.44 -29.63 16.99
N GLU A 317 8.80 -30.80 17.09
CA GLU A 317 7.72 -31.01 18.06
C GLU A 317 8.07 -30.34 19.39
N PRO A 318 7.12 -29.66 20.05
CA PRO A 318 7.40 -28.98 21.30
C PRO A 318 8.13 -29.96 22.23
N ALA A 319 9.34 -29.59 22.65
CA ALA A 319 10.12 -30.38 23.58
C ALA A 319 9.18 -30.81 24.73
N PRO A 320 9.10 -32.13 25.05
CA PRO A 320 8.17 -32.62 26.05
C PRO A 320 8.35 -31.81 27.32
N ALA A 321 7.23 -31.32 27.88
CA ALA A 321 7.21 -30.49 29.06
C ALA A 321 8.11 -31.12 30.13
N ALA A 322 9.12 -30.36 30.58
CA ALA A 322 9.95 -30.77 31.69
C ALA A 322 9.02 -31.12 32.86
N SER A 323 9.01 -32.40 33.22
CA SER A 323 8.29 -32.90 34.38
C SER A 323 8.88 -32.24 35.63
N ALA A 324 7.99 -31.75 36.49
CA ALA A 324 8.27 -30.95 37.68
C ALA A 324 9.29 -31.60 38.65
#